data_AF-N1U9I1-F1
#
_entry.id   AF-N1U9I1-F1
#
_cell.length_a   1.000
_cell.length_b   1.000
_cell.length_c   1.000
_cell.angle_alpha   90.00
_cell.angle_beta   90.00
_cell.angle_gamma   90.00
#
_symmetry.space_group_name_H-M   'P 1'
#
loop_
_entity.id
_entity.type
_entity.pdbx_description
1 polymer ?
#
loop_
_entity_poly.entity_id
_entity_poly.type
_entity_poly.pdbx_seq_one_letter_code
_entity_poly.pdbx_strand_id
1 'polypeptide(L)'
;MEKLAADYGQAETLYLKAEYGNATTLFENIFKAIILLEDAIRKDYESRTIQLGQELVPMIVSIRLDEKNKNRSVLPVLEKYYARFGETSKISSKELESGERTSALYYQKQSLLSLYQAKILLGKSEDSGLSFSDKISKNKILDSDYLKPEEMIYWDDAQGRLNTEAEEERKKDRARTLKWHELKMGIFSEKPQKKNETKSQDFPSSKP
;
A
#
# COMPACT_ATOMS: atom_id res chain seq x y z
N MET A 1 10.73 4.50 -15.69
CA MET A 1 9.55 5.25 -16.17
C MET A 1 9.94 6.54 -16.87
N GLU A 2 10.84 7.36 -16.32
CA GLU A 2 11.27 8.62 -16.96
C GLU A 2 11.78 8.46 -18.40
N LYS A 3 12.55 7.42 -18.68
CA LYS A 3 13.01 7.11 -20.05
C LYS A 3 11.84 6.86 -21.02
N LEU A 4 10.85 6.04 -20.63
CA LEU A 4 9.68 5.74 -21.47
C LEU A 4 8.86 7.01 -21.75
N ALA A 5 8.70 7.89 -20.76
CA ALA A 5 8.02 9.16 -20.93
C ALA A 5 8.79 10.12 -21.86
N ALA A 6 10.12 10.17 -21.73
CA ALA A 6 10.97 10.95 -22.62
C ALA A 6 10.93 10.42 -24.07
N ASP A 7 11.03 9.10 -24.24
CA ASP A 7 10.94 8.42 -25.55
C ASP A 7 9.57 8.69 -26.19
N TYR A 8 8.48 8.66 -25.41
CA TYR A 8 7.14 9.00 -25.87
C TYR A 8 7.02 10.46 -26.30
N GLY A 9 7.51 11.41 -25.48
CA GLY A 9 7.51 12.83 -25.84
C GLY A 9 8.35 13.12 -27.10
N GLN A 10 9.43 12.39 -27.31
CA GLN A 10 10.21 12.46 -28.55
C GLN A 10 9.42 11.93 -29.75
N ALA A 11 8.75 10.78 -29.61
CA ALA A 11 7.89 10.21 -30.66
C ALA A 11 6.75 11.16 -31.04
N GLU A 12 6.09 11.76 -30.05
CA GLU A 12 5.04 12.77 -30.24
C GLU A 12 5.58 14.01 -30.98
N THR A 13 6.75 14.51 -30.56
CA THR A 13 7.39 15.67 -31.22
C THR A 13 7.67 15.38 -32.70
N LEU A 14 8.17 14.20 -33.03
CA LEU A 14 8.44 13.79 -34.41
C LEU A 14 7.15 13.64 -35.22
N TYR A 15 6.11 13.11 -34.59
CA TYR A 15 4.78 13.01 -35.21
C TYR A 15 4.23 14.40 -35.57
N LEU A 16 4.30 15.36 -34.64
CA LEU A 16 3.86 16.74 -34.85
C LEU A 16 4.69 17.48 -35.92
N LYS A 17 5.94 17.10 -36.12
CA LYS A 17 6.81 17.59 -37.20
C LYS A 17 6.58 16.91 -38.55
N ALA A 18 5.58 16.04 -38.66
CA ALA A 18 5.30 15.22 -39.84
C ALA A 18 6.44 14.24 -40.23
N GLU A 19 7.33 13.90 -39.30
CA GLU A 19 8.34 12.86 -39.47
C GLU A 19 7.75 11.47 -39.15
N TYR A 20 6.66 11.11 -39.84
CA TYR A 20 5.82 9.96 -39.48
C TYR A 20 6.54 8.61 -39.48
N GLY A 21 7.53 8.40 -40.35
CA GLY A 21 8.31 7.16 -40.38
C GLY A 21 9.12 6.96 -39.10
N ASN A 22 9.80 8.01 -38.65
CA ASN A 22 10.59 8.03 -37.41
C ASN A 22 9.68 7.92 -36.19
N ALA A 23 8.56 8.66 -36.18
CA ALA A 23 7.59 8.63 -35.10
C ALA A 23 6.95 7.24 -34.93
N THR A 24 6.52 6.61 -36.03
CA THR A 24 5.94 5.25 -36.01
C THR A 24 6.92 4.24 -35.42
N THR A 25 8.17 4.26 -35.86
CA THR A 25 9.21 3.34 -35.35
C THR A 25 9.44 3.52 -33.85
N LEU A 26 9.44 4.77 -33.36
CA LEU A 26 9.59 5.04 -31.93
C LEU A 26 8.37 4.57 -31.14
N PHE A 27 7.14 4.85 -31.59
CA PHE A 27 5.93 4.36 -30.94
C PHE A 27 5.87 2.83 -30.87
N GLU A 28 6.27 2.12 -31.93
CA GLU A 28 6.36 0.66 -31.93
C GLU A 28 7.37 0.14 -30.91
N ASN A 29 8.53 0.80 -30.80
CA ASN A 29 9.56 0.43 -29.83
C ASN A 29 9.09 0.67 -28.39
N ILE A 30 8.40 1.79 -28.13
CA ILE A 30 7.76 2.08 -26.85
C ILE A 30 6.72 1.02 -26.51
N PHE A 31 5.85 0.67 -27.47
CA PHE A 31 4.83 -0.35 -27.28
C PHE A 31 5.42 -1.72 -26.93
N LYS A 32 6.48 -2.15 -27.64
CA LYS A 32 7.22 -3.39 -27.32
C LYS A 32 7.81 -3.35 -25.90
N ALA A 33 8.37 -2.21 -25.49
CA ALA A 33 8.91 -2.04 -24.15
C ALA A 33 7.82 -2.09 -23.06
N ILE A 34 6.65 -1.50 -23.31
CA ILE A 34 5.49 -1.55 -22.40
C ILE A 34 5.01 -2.98 -22.23
N ILE A 35 4.88 -3.76 -23.31
CA ILE A 35 4.47 -5.18 -23.24
C ILE A 35 5.42 -5.99 -22.34
N LEU A 36 6.73 -5.81 -22.51
CA LEU A 36 7.72 -6.51 -21.69
C LEU A 36 7.63 -6.10 -20.21
N LEU A 37 7.39 -4.82 -19.95
CA LEU A 37 7.21 -4.30 -18.59
C LEU A 37 5.94 -4.85 -17.94
N GLU A 38 4.82 -4.87 -18.67
CA GLU A 38 3.54 -5.41 -18.20
C GLU A 38 3.68 -6.89 -17.82
N ASP A 39 4.33 -7.70 -18.66
CA ASP A 39 4.55 -9.13 -18.36
C ASP A 39 5.47 -9.34 -17.15
N ALA A 40 6.53 -8.53 -17.02
CA ALA A 40 7.42 -8.59 -15.87
C ALA A 40 6.69 -8.23 -14.56
N ILE A 41 5.91 -7.14 -14.55
CA ILE A 41 5.10 -6.73 -13.41
C ILE A 41 4.09 -7.81 -13.07
N ARG A 42 3.35 -8.33 -14.07
CA ARG A 42 2.35 -9.38 -13.85
C ARG A 42 2.95 -10.63 -13.20
N LYS A 43 4.11 -11.09 -13.68
CA LYS A 43 4.83 -12.25 -13.10
C LYS A 43 5.30 -11.99 -11.67
N ASP A 44 5.76 -10.79 -11.36
CA ASP A 44 6.13 -10.41 -9.99
C ASP A 44 4.91 -10.48 -9.05
N TYR A 45 3.79 -9.87 -9.47
CA TYR A 45 2.53 -9.96 -8.74
C TYR A 45 2.03 -11.40 -8.58
N GLU A 46 2.15 -12.22 -9.61
CA GLU A 46 1.83 -13.65 -9.55
C GLU A 46 2.68 -14.39 -8.53
N SER A 47 4.00 -14.16 -8.54
CA SER A 47 4.92 -14.74 -7.56
C SER A 47 4.57 -14.34 -6.12
N ARG A 48 4.28 -13.05 -5.89
CA ARG A 48 3.87 -12.53 -4.58
C ARG A 48 2.56 -13.15 -4.10
N THR A 49 1.57 -13.26 -4.98
CA THR A 49 0.30 -13.91 -4.68
C THR A 49 0.50 -15.37 -4.28
N ILE A 50 1.34 -16.12 -5.01
CA ILE A 50 1.62 -17.53 -4.69
C ILE A 50 2.32 -17.65 -3.33
N GLN A 51 3.37 -16.85 -3.09
CA GLN A 51 4.10 -16.85 -1.82
C GLN A 51 3.19 -16.56 -0.63
N LEU A 52 2.38 -15.51 -0.74
CA LEU A 52 1.46 -15.12 0.33
C LEU A 52 0.32 -16.14 0.52
N GLY A 53 -0.16 -16.76 -0.56
CA GLY A 53 -1.11 -17.86 -0.49
C GLY A 53 -0.54 -19.06 0.29
N GLN A 54 0.71 -19.44 0.00
CA GLN A 54 1.42 -20.52 0.71
C GLN A 54 1.65 -20.19 2.20
N GLU A 55 1.88 -18.92 2.54
CA GLU A 55 1.98 -18.46 3.93
C GLU A 55 0.64 -18.59 4.67
N LEU A 56 -0.47 -18.17 4.04
CA LEU A 56 -1.77 -18.03 4.71
C LEU A 56 -2.58 -19.34 4.78
N VAL A 57 -2.47 -20.21 3.78
CA VAL A 57 -3.27 -21.46 3.70
C VAL A 57 -3.11 -22.33 4.95
N PRO A 58 -1.89 -22.65 5.43
CA PRO A 58 -1.71 -23.46 6.64
C PRO A 58 -2.36 -22.84 7.88
N MET A 59 -2.32 -21.50 7.99
CA MET A 59 -2.92 -20.78 9.12
C MET A 59 -4.45 -20.89 9.09
N ILE A 60 -5.07 -20.66 7.92
CA ILE A 60 -6.52 -20.78 7.75
C ILE A 60 -6.98 -22.21 8.05
N VAL A 61 -6.26 -23.22 7.54
CA VAL A 61 -6.56 -24.62 7.81
C VAL A 61 -6.43 -24.95 9.29
N SER A 62 -5.39 -24.46 9.97
CA SER A 62 -5.22 -24.65 11.42
C SER A 62 -6.38 -24.07 12.22
N ILE A 63 -6.83 -22.85 11.90
CA ILE A 63 -8.00 -22.21 12.54
C ILE A 63 -9.29 -22.99 12.25
N ARG A 64 -9.40 -23.59 11.05
CA ARG A 64 -10.56 -24.42 10.67
C ARG A 64 -10.62 -25.72 11.48
N LEU A 65 -9.48 -26.36 11.72
CA LEU A 65 -9.41 -27.66 12.39
C LEU A 65 -9.48 -27.55 13.92
N ASP A 66 -9.02 -26.45 14.51
CA ASP A 66 -9.07 -26.22 15.95
C ASP A 66 -10.27 -25.35 16.35
N GLU A 67 -11.30 -25.97 16.93
CA GLU A 67 -12.50 -25.28 17.42
C GLU A 67 -12.21 -24.29 18.56
N LYS A 68 -11.11 -24.49 19.31
CA LYS A 68 -10.70 -23.62 20.42
C LYS A 68 -9.76 -22.51 19.97
N ASN A 69 -9.46 -22.42 18.67
CA ASN A 69 -8.56 -21.41 18.16
C ASN A 69 -9.10 -20.00 18.41
N LYS A 70 -8.26 -19.10 18.96
CA LYS A 70 -8.63 -17.71 19.24
C LYS A 70 -9.14 -16.93 18.01
N ASN A 71 -8.69 -17.31 16.81
CA ASN A 71 -9.07 -16.67 15.55
C ASN A 71 -10.31 -17.31 14.92
N ARG A 72 -11.01 -18.22 15.61
CA ARG A 72 -12.21 -18.89 15.09
C ARG A 72 -13.33 -17.91 14.72
N SER A 73 -13.46 -16.81 15.47
CA SER A 73 -14.45 -15.77 15.22
C SER A 73 -14.24 -15.02 13.90
N VAL A 74 -12.99 -14.93 13.41
CA VAL A 74 -12.65 -14.24 12.15
C VAL A 74 -12.58 -15.19 10.96
N LEU A 75 -12.65 -16.52 11.19
CA LEU A 75 -12.56 -17.54 10.14
C LEU A 75 -13.53 -17.31 8.96
N PRO A 76 -14.83 -16.98 9.16
CA PRO A 76 -15.73 -16.77 8.03
C PRO A 76 -15.29 -15.62 7.11
N VAL A 77 -14.68 -14.58 7.68
CA VAL A 77 -14.17 -13.43 6.91
C VAL A 77 -12.86 -13.80 6.20
N LEU A 78 -11.98 -14.57 6.85
CA LEU A 78 -10.78 -15.11 6.21
C LEU A 78 -11.11 -15.99 5.01
N GLU A 79 -12.08 -16.88 5.15
CA GLU A 79 -12.55 -17.76 4.06
C GLU A 79 -13.14 -16.95 2.90
N LYS A 80 -13.84 -15.86 3.19
CA LYS A 80 -14.35 -14.94 2.16
C LYS A 80 -13.21 -14.28 1.38
N TYR A 81 -12.17 -13.80 2.06
CA TYR A 81 -11.00 -13.23 1.38
C TYR A 81 -10.26 -14.28 0.55
N TYR A 82 -10.12 -15.49 1.09
CA TYR A 82 -9.48 -16.59 0.37
C TYR A 82 -10.28 -17.05 -0.86
N ALA A 83 -11.61 -17.11 -0.75
CA ALA A 83 -12.48 -17.41 -1.89
C ALA A 83 -12.36 -16.34 -2.99
N ARG A 84 -12.39 -15.06 -2.62
CA ARG A 84 -12.21 -13.94 -3.57
C ARG A 84 -10.84 -13.99 -4.25
N PHE A 85 -9.78 -14.29 -3.50
CA PHE A 85 -8.45 -14.56 -4.03
C PHE A 85 -8.51 -15.64 -5.13
N GLY A 86 -9.10 -16.81 -4.82
CA GLY A 86 -9.19 -17.91 -5.76
C GLY A 86 -10.02 -17.59 -7.02
N GLU A 87 -11.12 -16.84 -6.87
CA GLU A 87 -11.95 -16.39 -8.00
C GLU A 87 -11.21 -15.40 -8.91
N THR A 88 -10.64 -14.35 -8.33
CA THR A 88 -9.92 -13.32 -9.08
C THR A 88 -8.65 -13.86 -9.74
N SER A 89 -7.93 -14.79 -9.08
CA SER A 89 -6.81 -15.49 -9.69
C SER A 89 -7.21 -16.31 -10.92
N LYS A 90 -8.37 -16.99 -10.88
CA LYS A 90 -8.88 -17.74 -12.03
C LYS A 90 -9.29 -16.82 -13.18
N ILE A 91 -9.87 -15.66 -12.87
CA ILE A 91 -10.22 -14.67 -13.90
C ILE A 91 -8.94 -14.11 -14.53
N SER A 92 -7.92 -13.78 -13.74
CA SER A 92 -6.60 -13.35 -14.23
C SER A 92 -6.03 -14.31 -15.28
N SER A 93 -6.04 -15.62 -14.99
CA SER A 93 -5.57 -16.65 -15.94
C SER A 93 -6.40 -16.67 -17.23
N LYS A 94 -7.73 -16.56 -17.14
CA LYS A 94 -8.61 -16.55 -18.32
C LYS A 94 -8.40 -15.32 -19.21
N GLU A 95 -8.24 -14.14 -18.62
CA GLU A 95 -7.94 -12.91 -19.36
C GLU A 95 -6.56 -12.98 -20.02
N LEU A 96 -5.60 -13.64 -19.37
CA LEU A 96 -4.29 -13.85 -19.98
C LEU A 96 -4.36 -14.80 -21.18
N GLU A 97 -5.15 -15.86 -21.08
CA GLU A 97 -5.41 -16.83 -22.17
C GLU A 97 -6.13 -16.18 -23.36
N SER A 98 -7.03 -15.22 -23.12
CA SER A 98 -7.70 -14.45 -24.18
C SER A 98 -6.82 -13.38 -24.82
N GLY A 99 -5.64 -13.09 -24.23
CA GLY A 99 -4.70 -12.06 -24.70
C GLY A 99 -4.89 -10.68 -24.06
N GLU A 100 -5.88 -10.52 -23.17
CA GLU A 100 -6.21 -9.29 -22.44
C GLU A 100 -5.28 -9.07 -21.24
N ARG A 101 -4.01 -8.77 -21.53
CA ARG A 101 -2.93 -8.66 -20.53
C ARG A 101 -3.22 -7.64 -19.41
N THR A 102 -3.83 -6.51 -19.76
CA THR A 102 -4.11 -5.44 -18.80
C THR A 102 -5.21 -5.84 -17.81
N SER A 103 -6.26 -6.49 -18.32
CA SER A 103 -7.30 -7.11 -17.49
C SER A 103 -6.72 -8.20 -16.60
N ALA A 104 -5.85 -9.06 -17.15
CA ALA A 104 -5.16 -10.09 -16.37
C ALA A 104 -4.34 -9.48 -15.22
N LEU A 105 -3.55 -8.44 -15.48
CA LEU A 105 -2.78 -7.74 -14.45
C LEU A 105 -3.70 -7.13 -13.39
N TYR A 106 -4.81 -6.50 -13.79
CA TYR A 106 -5.79 -5.95 -12.86
C TYR A 106 -6.32 -7.03 -11.89
N TYR A 107 -6.80 -8.16 -12.42
CA TYR A 107 -7.31 -9.24 -11.58
C TYR A 107 -6.22 -9.89 -10.73
N GLN A 108 -4.98 -9.93 -11.22
CA GLN A 108 -3.84 -10.38 -10.42
C GLN A 108 -3.59 -9.46 -9.21
N LYS A 109 -3.68 -8.14 -9.39
CA LYS A 109 -3.59 -7.18 -8.28
C LYS A 109 -4.73 -7.37 -7.27
N GLN A 110 -5.96 -7.60 -7.74
CA GLN A 110 -7.13 -7.85 -6.86
C GLN A 110 -7.01 -9.17 -6.07
N SER A 111 -6.42 -10.18 -6.70
CA SER A 111 -6.08 -11.45 -6.07
C SER A 111 -5.10 -11.26 -4.91
N LEU A 112 -4.01 -10.51 -5.14
CA LEU A 112 -3.04 -10.16 -4.10
C LEU A 112 -3.66 -9.31 -2.99
N LEU A 113 -4.47 -8.32 -3.34
CA LEU A 113 -5.16 -7.46 -2.37
C LEU A 113 -6.02 -8.26 -1.38
N SER A 114 -6.74 -9.27 -1.89
CA SER A 114 -7.58 -10.14 -1.06
C SER A 114 -6.76 -10.94 -0.05
N LEU A 115 -5.56 -11.40 -0.45
CA LEU A 115 -4.65 -12.09 0.48
C LEU A 115 -4.06 -11.14 1.52
N TYR A 116 -3.68 -9.91 1.16
CA TYR A 116 -3.24 -8.92 2.14
C TYR A 116 -4.34 -8.58 3.14
N GLN A 117 -5.60 -8.48 2.71
CA GLN A 117 -6.74 -8.29 3.61
C GLN A 117 -6.86 -9.45 4.62
N ALA A 118 -6.64 -10.69 4.19
CA ALA A 118 -6.61 -11.84 5.09
C ALA A 118 -5.44 -11.78 6.08
N LYS A 119 -4.24 -11.41 5.63
CA LYS A 119 -3.05 -11.23 6.49
C LYS A 119 -3.25 -10.14 7.54
N ILE A 120 -3.78 -8.99 7.14
CA ILE A 120 -4.11 -7.88 8.06
C ILE A 120 -5.15 -8.34 9.08
N LEU A 121 -6.20 -9.05 8.65
CA LEU A 121 -7.24 -9.55 9.54
C LEU A 121 -6.67 -10.51 10.60
N LEU A 122 -5.78 -11.43 10.20
CA LEU A 122 -5.10 -12.34 11.13
C LEU A 122 -4.28 -11.56 12.17
N GLY A 123 -3.45 -10.62 11.73
CA GLY A 123 -2.65 -9.80 12.64
C GLY A 123 -3.51 -9.00 13.61
N LYS A 124 -4.60 -8.38 13.13
CA LYS A 124 -5.56 -7.65 13.99
C LYS A 124 -6.24 -8.56 15.00
N SER A 125 -6.53 -9.79 14.61
CA SER A 125 -7.13 -10.79 15.48
C SER A 125 -6.17 -11.23 16.58
N GLU A 126 -4.88 -11.35 16.28
CA GLU A 126 -3.83 -11.63 17.27
C GLU A 126 -3.69 -10.51 18.31
N ASP A 127 -3.80 -9.26 17.87
CA ASP A 127 -3.71 -8.07 18.72
C ASP A 127 -5.06 -7.61 19.30
N SER A 128 -6.13 -8.40 19.14
CA SER A 128 -7.48 -8.03 19.57
C SER A 128 -7.59 -7.81 21.09
N GLY A 129 -6.81 -8.53 21.88
CA GLY A 129 -6.73 -8.38 23.34
C GLY A 129 -5.85 -7.23 23.84
N LEU A 130 -5.11 -6.55 22.95
CA LEU A 130 -4.25 -5.44 23.34
C LEU A 130 -5.06 -4.17 23.60
N SER A 131 -4.69 -3.45 24.66
CA SER A 131 -5.21 -2.11 24.89
C SER A 131 -4.77 -1.18 23.76
N PHE A 132 -5.47 -0.05 23.60
CA PHE A 132 -5.09 0.90 22.57
C PHE A 132 -3.69 1.51 22.81
N SER A 133 -3.32 1.74 24.06
CA SER A 133 -1.98 2.18 24.45
C SER A 133 -0.90 1.17 24.04
N ASP A 134 -1.18 -0.13 24.20
CA ASP A 134 -0.26 -1.20 23.77
C ASP A 134 -0.15 -1.30 22.24
N LYS A 135 -1.25 -1.02 21.53
CA LYS A 135 -1.23 -0.92 20.07
C LYS A 135 -0.40 0.27 19.60
N ILE A 136 -0.47 1.41 20.30
CA ILE A 136 0.40 2.56 20.01
C ILE A 136 1.87 2.19 20.21
N SER A 137 2.23 1.62 21.36
CA SER A 137 3.63 1.30 21.69
C SER A 137 4.26 0.29 20.72
N LYS A 138 3.44 -0.59 20.13
CA LYS A 138 3.87 -1.57 19.13
C LYS A 138 3.74 -1.08 17.67
N ASN A 139 3.32 0.16 17.44
CA ASN A 139 3.00 0.69 16.11
C ASN A 139 2.00 -0.21 15.35
N LYS A 140 0.90 -0.61 15.99
CA LYS A 140 -0.18 -1.46 15.45
C LYS A 140 -1.52 -0.72 15.42
N ILE A 141 -1.50 0.48 14.84
CA ILE A 141 -2.60 1.45 14.88
C ILE A 141 -3.39 1.45 13.56
N LEU A 142 -2.69 1.27 12.44
CA LEU A 142 -3.26 1.22 11.10
C LEU A 142 -3.30 -0.21 10.57
N ASP A 143 -4.19 -0.48 9.63
CA ASP A 143 -4.27 -1.79 8.96
C ASP A 143 -2.97 -2.14 8.21
N SER A 144 -2.29 -1.13 7.67
CA SER A 144 -0.98 -1.27 7.03
C SER A 144 0.13 -1.73 7.97
N ASP A 145 -0.02 -1.56 9.28
CA ASP A 145 1.00 -1.95 10.26
C ASP A 145 1.19 -3.46 10.39
N TYR A 146 0.25 -4.23 9.85
CA TYR A 146 0.31 -5.69 9.82
C TYR A 146 0.99 -6.23 8.55
N LEU A 147 1.46 -5.34 7.68
CA LEU A 147 2.25 -5.69 6.50
C LEU A 147 3.72 -5.32 6.71
N LYS A 148 4.61 -6.05 6.03
CA LYS A 148 6.04 -5.73 5.99
C LYS A 148 6.29 -4.51 5.09
N PRO A 149 7.36 -3.74 5.29
CA PRO A 149 7.69 -2.59 4.43
C PRO A 149 7.74 -2.93 2.93
N GLU A 150 8.24 -4.13 2.59
CA GLU A 150 8.34 -4.58 1.20
C GLU A 150 6.96 -4.93 0.61
N GLU A 151 5.99 -5.28 1.44
CA GLU A 151 4.61 -5.59 1.06
C GLU A 151 3.77 -4.32 0.84
N MET A 152 4.17 -3.20 1.47
CA MET A 152 3.44 -1.94 1.40
C MET A 152 3.34 -1.38 -0.02
N ILE A 153 4.39 -1.55 -0.83
CA ILE A 153 4.41 -1.07 -2.22
C ILE A 153 3.32 -1.78 -3.04
N TYR A 154 3.17 -3.09 -2.85
CA TYR A 154 2.17 -3.90 -3.53
C TYR A 154 0.77 -3.65 -3.01
N TRP A 155 0.61 -3.44 -1.70
CA TRP A 155 -0.66 -3.08 -1.09
C TRP A 155 -1.18 -1.75 -1.66
N ASP A 156 -0.33 -0.73 -1.71
CA ASP A 156 -0.71 0.60 -2.22
C ASP A 156 -1.05 0.54 -3.70
N ASP A 157 -0.20 -0.10 -4.51
CA ASP A 157 -0.44 -0.23 -5.96
C ASP A 157 -1.69 -1.08 -6.27
N ALA A 158 -1.97 -2.14 -5.51
CA ALA A 158 -3.20 -2.92 -5.67
C ALA A 158 -4.47 -2.13 -5.29
N GLN A 159 -4.34 -1.07 -4.48
CA GLN A 159 -5.39 -0.10 -4.20
C GLN A 159 -5.43 1.07 -5.20
N GLY A 160 -4.56 1.07 -6.21
CA GLY A 160 -4.45 2.14 -7.19
C GLY A 160 -3.84 3.43 -6.65
N ARG A 161 -2.99 3.33 -5.61
CA ARG A 161 -2.32 4.47 -4.98
C ARG A 161 -0.82 4.44 -5.25
N LEU A 162 -0.24 5.62 -5.43
CA LEU A 162 1.21 5.76 -5.41
C LEU A 162 1.71 5.58 -3.98
N ASN A 163 2.72 4.73 -3.80
CA ASN A 163 3.27 4.43 -2.47
C ASN A 163 3.75 5.68 -1.72
N THR A 164 4.34 6.65 -2.42
CA THR A 164 4.79 7.92 -1.85
C THR A 164 3.64 8.74 -1.27
N GLU A 165 2.52 8.83 -1.99
CA GLU A 165 1.32 9.55 -1.55
C GLU A 165 0.63 8.82 -0.39
N ALA A 166 0.48 7.50 -0.52
CA ALA A 166 -0.10 6.65 0.52
C ALA A 166 0.71 6.69 1.83
N GLU A 167 2.03 6.82 1.75
CA GLU A 167 2.89 6.95 2.93
C GLU A 167 2.68 8.27 3.67
N GLU A 168 2.53 9.38 2.95
CA GLU A 168 2.19 10.67 3.54
C GLU A 168 0.78 10.68 4.15
N GLU A 169 -0.18 10.00 3.54
CA GLU A 169 -1.51 9.77 4.12
C GLU A 169 -1.43 8.97 5.43
N ARG A 170 -0.67 7.86 5.44
CA ARG A 170 -0.47 7.05 6.65
C ARG A 170 0.13 7.87 7.79
N LYS A 171 1.11 8.73 7.52
CA LYS A 171 1.68 9.64 8.55
C LYS A 171 0.61 10.56 9.14
N LYS A 172 -0.25 11.14 8.30
CA LYS A 172 -1.37 11.99 8.75
C LYS A 172 -2.39 11.19 9.56
N ASP A 173 -2.71 9.97 9.15
CA ASP A 173 -3.65 9.08 9.84
C ASP A 173 -3.15 8.67 11.22
N ARG A 174 -1.85 8.35 11.33
CA ARG A 174 -1.21 8.09 12.63
C ARG A 174 -1.32 9.31 13.53
N ALA A 175 -0.94 10.49 13.05
CA ALA A 175 -0.98 11.72 13.84
C ALA A 175 -2.39 12.03 14.33
N ARG A 176 -3.40 11.88 13.47
CA ARG A 176 -4.83 12.04 13.83
C ARG A 176 -5.25 11.05 14.91
N THR A 177 -4.83 9.80 14.77
CA THR A 177 -5.21 8.72 15.70
C THR A 177 -4.57 8.90 17.07
N LEU A 178 -3.30 9.30 17.12
CA LEU A 178 -2.60 9.62 18.36
C LEU A 178 -3.23 10.81 19.07
N LYS A 179 -3.50 11.90 18.33
CA LYS A 179 -4.14 13.10 18.88
C LYS A 179 -5.53 12.81 19.44
N TRP A 180 -6.32 11.96 18.77
CA TRP A 180 -7.62 11.53 19.27
C TRP A 180 -7.50 10.73 20.58
N HIS A 181 -6.51 9.84 20.68
CA HIS A 181 -6.27 9.08 21.90
C HIS A 181 -5.81 9.96 23.06
N GLU A 182 -4.90 10.89 22.82
CA GLU A 182 -4.46 11.90 23.79
C GLU A 182 -5.64 12.70 24.35
N LEU A 183 -6.51 13.18 23.45
CA LEU A 183 -7.74 13.89 23.82
C LEU A 183 -8.66 13.02 24.70
N LYS A 184 -8.86 11.75 24.32
CA LYS A 184 -9.73 10.82 25.04
C LYS A 184 -9.18 10.47 26.43
N MET A 185 -7.87 10.42 26.57
CA MET A 185 -7.20 10.13 27.85
C MET A 185 -7.00 11.39 28.72
N GLY A 186 -7.36 12.58 28.22
CA GLY A 186 -7.09 13.85 28.91
C GLY A 186 -5.60 14.17 29.04
N ILE A 187 -4.75 13.47 28.29
CA ILE A 187 -3.31 13.69 28.24
C ILE A 187 -3.08 14.74 27.17
N PHE A 188 -3.28 16.00 27.52
CA PHE A 188 -2.95 17.10 26.62
C PHE A 188 -1.42 17.23 26.55
N SER A 189 -0.84 16.76 25.45
CA SER A 189 0.55 17.01 25.07
C SER A 189 0.77 18.45 24.60
N GLU A 190 0.02 19.44 25.10
CA GLU A 190 0.33 20.85 24.92
C GLU A 190 0.94 21.36 26.23
N LYS A 191 2.26 21.24 26.36
CA LYS A 191 2.97 22.28 27.12
C LYS A 191 2.72 23.56 26.33
N PRO A 192 2.07 24.59 26.90
CA PRO A 192 2.03 25.88 26.24
C PRO A 192 3.48 26.32 26.11
N GLN A 193 3.97 26.47 24.87
CA GLN A 193 5.17 27.25 24.63
C GLN A 193 4.85 28.67 25.12
N LYS A 194 5.19 28.96 26.37
CA LYS A 194 5.39 30.33 26.82
C LYS A 194 6.47 30.90 25.91
N LYS A 195 6.05 31.72 24.95
CA LYS A 195 6.87 32.79 24.42
C LYS A 195 7.34 33.63 25.61
N ASN A 196 8.49 33.27 26.18
CA ASN A 196 9.25 34.20 26.98
C ASN A 196 9.97 35.11 25.98
N GLU A 197 9.25 36.14 25.52
CA GLU A 197 9.92 37.32 24.96
C GLU A 197 10.77 37.93 26.08
N THR A 198 12.05 38.01 25.76
CA THR A 198 13.14 38.48 26.60
C THR A 198 12.88 39.93 27.00
N LYS A 199 12.88 40.20 28.31
CA LYS A 199 13.00 41.56 28.84
C LYS A 199 14.32 42.16 28.35
N SER A 200 14.24 43.24 27.59
CA SER A 200 15.36 44.14 27.32
C SER A 200 15.12 45.48 28.04
N GLN A 201 15.78 45.62 29.18
CA GLN A 201 16.19 46.85 29.87
C GLN A 201 17.63 46.52 30.33
N ASP A 202 18.70 47.28 30.07
CA ASP A 202 18.84 48.73 30.11
C ASP A 202 19.96 49.27 29.21
N PHE A 203 19.86 50.57 28.96
CA PHE A 203 20.78 51.51 28.30
C PHE A 203 22.21 51.53 28.86
N PRO A 204 23.14 52.20 28.16
CA PRO A 204 23.97 53.18 28.87
C PRO A 204 23.99 54.58 28.25
N SER A 205 23.82 55.51 29.16
CA SER A 205 24.18 56.93 29.23
C SER A 205 25.14 57.52 28.18
N SER A 206 24.76 58.67 27.64
CA SER A 206 25.70 59.77 27.36
C SER A 206 25.15 61.08 27.94
N LYS A 207 26.06 61.83 28.57
CA LYS A 207 25.91 63.17 29.18
C LYS A 207 27.24 63.89 28.90
N PRO A 208 27.28 65.22 29.08
CA PRO A 208 26.50 66.28 28.43
C PRO A 208 27.26 66.91 27.25
#